data_AF-A0A8T6T5J9-F1
#
_entry.id   AF-A0A8T6T5J9-F1
#
_cell.length_a   1.000
_cell.length_b   1.000
_cell.length_c   1.000
_cell.angle_alpha   90.00
_cell.angle_beta   90.00
_cell.angle_gamma   90.00
#
_symmetry.space_group_name_H-M   'P 1'
#
loop_
_entity.id
_entity.type
_entity.pdbx_description
1 polymer ?
#
loop_
_entity_poly.entity_id
_entity_poly.type
_entity_poly.pdbx_seq_one_letter_code
_entity_poly.pdbx_strand_id
1 'polypeptide(L)'
;RFDLAEDYIERADFMHLTIFFIDDVQHYTWAQMKSGKGKHKDAIEDLWRQIDGRIGRLRERAGPDHHMVIFSDHGFTDMKGALYINEWLGPELIKKKPVVKMGKKSATERMLTLADQVHLTPLLKRLVSADRRKRFQEQRREEELNRREFFVWEETKVYGSSEGPLYINRGLVTDDEEYEALRQRLVAELEALVHPDTGERAVEKVYTREEAYKGPYLENAPDLVVLPALGYEIAANVSDEGRVWARPENFHNQWSGIHRMEGIIIISGPEVKEGKRLEG
;
A
#
# COMPACT_ATOMS: atom_id res chain seq x y z
N ARG A 1 11.47 10.95 14.20
CA ARG A 1 12.16 11.09 12.89
C ARG A 1 12.66 12.52 12.72
N PHE A 2 11.78 13.51 12.79
CA PHE A 2 12.19 14.91 12.75
C PHE A 2 13.17 15.33 13.86
N ASP A 3 13.00 14.87 15.10
CA ASP A 3 13.93 15.25 16.18
C ASP A 3 15.37 14.81 15.86
N LEU A 4 15.53 13.58 15.36
CA LEU A 4 16.81 13.07 14.90
C LEU A 4 17.35 13.85 13.69
N ALA A 5 16.49 14.21 12.73
CA ALA A 5 16.89 15.01 11.58
C ALA A 5 17.39 16.39 12.03
N GLU A 6 16.66 17.05 12.92
CA GLU A 6 17.03 18.33 13.49
C GLU A 6 18.39 18.21 14.20
N ASP A 7 18.61 17.20 15.04
CA ASP A 7 19.88 17.01 15.77
C ASP A 7 21.12 16.86 14.88
N TYR A 8 20.97 16.32 13.67
CA TYR A 8 22.09 15.99 12.78
C TYR A 8 22.24 16.91 11.57
N ILE A 9 21.28 17.79 11.29
CA ILE A 9 21.24 18.57 10.04
C ILE A 9 22.49 19.41 9.80
N GLU A 10 23.05 20.03 10.85
CA GLU A 10 24.25 20.87 10.77
C GLU A 10 25.55 20.08 10.51
N ARG A 11 25.50 18.75 10.61
CA ARG A 11 26.67 17.86 10.46
C ARG A 11 26.56 16.97 9.22
N ALA A 12 25.45 17.03 8.49
CA ALA A 12 25.17 16.14 7.39
C ALA A 12 25.46 16.82 6.06
N ASP A 13 26.33 16.23 5.23
CA ASP A 13 26.50 16.65 3.83
C ASP A 13 25.28 16.28 2.97
N PHE A 14 24.56 15.23 3.37
CA PHE A 14 23.32 14.77 2.75
C PHE A 14 22.39 14.16 3.81
N MET A 15 21.11 14.55 3.76
CA MET A 15 20.08 14.01 4.64
C MET A 15 18.82 13.68 3.85
N HIS A 16 18.33 12.45 4.00
CA HIS A 16 17.04 12.01 3.48
C HIS A 16 16.09 11.70 4.63
N LEU A 17 14.91 12.32 4.65
CA LEU A 17 13.89 12.11 5.65
C LEU A 17 12.56 11.71 5.00
N THR A 18 12.11 10.49 5.22
CA THR A 18 10.78 10.04 4.79
C THR A 18 9.76 10.18 5.92
N ILE A 19 8.62 10.82 5.64
CA ILE A 19 7.50 11.02 6.56
C ILE A 19 6.35 10.12 6.11
N PHE A 20 6.23 8.94 6.73
CA PHE A 20 5.27 7.93 6.30
C PHE A 20 3.88 8.10 6.93
N PHE A 21 3.81 8.59 8.17
CA PHE A 21 2.58 8.56 8.98
C PHE A 21 1.39 9.37 8.40
N ILE A 22 1.66 10.35 7.53
CA ILE A 22 0.61 11.13 6.86
C ILE A 22 -0.23 10.26 5.92
N ASP A 23 0.39 9.24 5.31
CA ASP A 23 -0.24 8.29 4.40
C ASP A 23 -1.40 7.54 5.09
N ASP A 24 -1.09 6.87 6.20
CA ASP A 24 -2.06 6.17 7.04
C ASP A 24 -3.22 7.09 7.46
N VAL A 25 -2.91 8.30 7.95
CA VAL A 25 -3.93 9.25 8.40
C VAL A 25 -4.85 9.65 7.24
N GLN A 26 -4.29 9.91 6.05
CA GLN A 26 -5.07 10.26 4.88
C GLN A 26 -6.02 9.13 4.48
N HIS A 27 -5.56 7.87 4.45
CA HIS A 27 -6.45 6.73 4.17
C HIS A 27 -7.70 6.72 5.05
N TYR A 28 -7.59 6.87 6.37
CA TYR A 28 -8.74 6.75 7.28
C TYR A 28 -9.58 8.02 7.44
N THR A 29 -9.04 9.20 7.12
CA THR A 29 -9.71 10.48 7.47
C THR A 29 -10.04 11.35 6.26
N TRP A 30 -9.71 10.93 5.03
CA TRP A 30 -10.00 11.69 3.80
C TRP A 30 -11.46 12.13 3.67
N ALA A 31 -12.41 11.21 3.84
CA ALA A 31 -13.83 11.54 3.73
C ALA A 31 -14.32 12.48 4.84
N GLN A 32 -13.73 12.39 6.05
CA GLN A 32 -14.05 13.30 7.16
C GLN A 32 -13.56 14.72 6.85
N MET A 33 -12.33 14.84 6.33
CA MET A 33 -11.76 16.11 5.87
C MET A 33 -12.63 16.74 4.79
N LYS A 34 -12.93 16.00 3.71
CA LYS A 34 -13.73 16.53 2.60
C LYS A 34 -15.15 16.93 2.99
N SER A 35 -15.78 16.18 3.90
CA SER A 35 -17.14 16.49 4.36
C SER A 35 -17.20 17.58 5.42
N GLY A 36 -16.06 17.92 6.05
CA GLY A 36 -16.00 18.78 7.22
C GLY A 36 -16.73 18.21 8.43
N LYS A 37 -16.91 16.89 8.50
CA LYS A 37 -17.69 16.19 9.54
C LYS A 37 -16.90 15.01 10.11
N GLY A 38 -17.24 14.63 11.35
CA GLY A 38 -16.60 13.54 12.07
C GLY A 38 -15.53 14.03 13.04
N LYS A 39 -15.09 13.13 13.92
CA LYS A 39 -14.15 13.42 15.02
C LYS A 39 -12.77 13.85 14.51
N HIS A 40 -12.37 13.40 13.32
CA HIS A 40 -11.03 13.55 12.77
C HIS A 40 -11.00 14.38 11.49
N LYS A 41 -12.02 15.24 11.27
CA LYS A 41 -12.14 16.07 10.07
C LYS A 41 -10.93 17.00 9.83
N ASP A 42 -10.29 17.45 10.90
CA ASP A 42 -9.16 18.38 10.82
C ASP A 42 -7.80 17.66 10.89
N ALA A 43 -7.79 16.32 11.02
CA ALA A 43 -6.57 15.55 11.30
C ALA A 43 -5.50 15.66 10.20
N ILE A 44 -5.90 15.66 8.93
CA ILE A 44 -4.98 15.79 7.80
C ILE A 44 -4.34 17.19 7.79
N GLU A 45 -5.15 18.23 7.96
CA GLU A 45 -4.66 19.62 7.99
C GLU A 45 -3.74 19.87 9.19
N ASP A 46 -4.14 19.41 10.38
CA ASP A 46 -3.34 19.54 11.61
C ASP A 46 -1.99 18.83 11.48
N LEU A 47 -1.95 17.67 10.81
CA LEU A 47 -0.71 16.94 10.59
C LEU A 47 0.18 17.65 9.56
N TRP A 48 -0.39 18.18 8.47
CA TRP A 48 0.35 19.00 7.51
C TRP A 48 0.92 20.28 8.13
N ARG A 49 0.17 20.97 9.00
CA ARG A 49 0.67 22.13 9.76
C ARG A 49 1.86 21.76 10.66
N GLN A 50 1.80 20.60 11.30
CA GLN A 50 2.93 20.11 12.08
C GLN A 50 4.13 19.81 11.19
N ILE A 51 3.94 19.06 10.10
CA ILE A 51 4.99 18.73 9.13
C ILE A 51 5.65 20.00 8.58
N ASP A 52 4.86 20.97 8.12
CA ASP A 52 5.32 22.27 7.63
C ASP A 52 6.19 22.99 8.66
N GLY A 53 5.72 23.07 9.91
CA GLY A 53 6.49 23.66 11.00
C GLY A 53 7.82 22.94 11.29
N ARG A 54 7.88 21.61 11.13
CA ARG A 54 9.13 20.84 11.26
C ARG A 54 10.08 21.09 10.09
N ILE A 55 9.55 21.15 8.86
CA ILE A 55 10.32 21.46 7.65
C ILE A 55 10.93 22.86 7.77
N GLY A 56 10.16 23.84 8.24
CA GLY A 56 10.65 25.20 8.51
C GLY A 56 11.86 25.21 9.44
N ARG A 57 11.78 24.48 10.56
CA ARG A 57 12.91 24.34 11.50
C ARG A 57 14.14 23.68 10.87
N LEU A 58 13.95 22.62 10.08
CA LEU A 58 15.06 21.98 9.37
C LEU A 58 15.73 22.95 8.40
N ARG A 59 14.94 23.73 7.65
CA ARG A 59 15.44 24.74 6.71
C ARG A 59 16.24 25.83 7.43
N GLU A 60 15.72 26.34 8.55
CA GLU A 60 16.40 27.35 9.36
C GLU A 60 17.75 26.85 9.89
N ARG A 61 17.78 25.60 10.39
CA ARG A 61 19.00 25.00 10.96
C ARG A 61 20.03 24.61 9.89
N ALA A 62 19.59 24.14 8.72
CA ALA A 62 20.48 23.89 7.60
C ALA A 62 21.16 25.18 7.14
N GLY A 63 20.43 26.30 7.14
CA GLY A 63 20.94 27.58 6.67
C GLY A 63 20.84 27.76 5.15
N PRO A 64 21.20 28.95 4.63
CA PRO A 64 20.86 29.38 3.28
C PRO A 64 21.63 28.68 2.16
N ASP A 65 22.77 28.04 2.48
CA ASP A 65 23.67 27.43 1.50
C ASP A 65 23.29 26.00 1.11
N HIS A 66 22.19 25.47 1.65
CA HIS A 66 21.73 24.10 1.39
C HIS A 66 20.55 24.06 0.43
N HIS A 67 20.54 23.04 -0.43
CA HIS A 67 19.36 22.68 -1.20
C HIS A 67 18.41 21.83 -0.36
N MET A 68 17.13 22.14 -0.44
CA MET A 68 16.05 21.35 0.13
C MET A 68 15.11 20.90 -0.99
N VAL A 69 14.92 19.59 -1.08
CA VAL A 69 13.97 18.96 -1.99
C VAL A 69 12.90 18.29 -1.14
N ILE A 70 11.66 18.72 -1.34
CA ILE A 70 10.47 18.08 -0.79
C ILE A 70 9.75 17.44 -1.95
N PHE A 71 9.49 16.16 -1.86
CA PHE A 71 8.71 15.45 -2.87
C PHE A 71 7.85 14.39 -2.21
N SER A 72 6.80 13.99 -2.91
CA SER A 72 6.04 12.80 -2.55
C SER A 72 6.28 11.70 -3.58
N ASP A 73 6.25 10.47 -3.11
CA ASP A 73 6.23 9.25 -3.92
C ASP A 73 4.91 9.12 -4.70
N HIS A 74 3.81 9.66 -4.17
CA HIS A 74 2.52 9.72 -4.86
C HIS A 74 1.65 10.88 -4.35
N GLY A 75 0.48 11.07 -4.95
CA GLY A 75 -0.59 11.94 -4.46
C GLY A 75 -1.67 11.16 -3.71
N PHE A 76 -2.79 11.82 -3.39
CA PHE A 76 -3.98 11.23 -2.80
C PHE A 76 -5.28 11.68 -3.46
N THR A 77 -6.31 10.82 -3.40
CA THR A 77 -7.67 11.07 -3.92
C THR A 77 -8.71 10.30 -3.11
N ASP A 78 -10.00 10.51 -3.40
CA ASP A 78 -11.10 9.73 -2.84
C ASP A 78 -11.00 8.25 -3.24
N MET A 79 -11.20 7.36 -2.28
CA MET A 79 -11.33 5.93 -2.56
C MET A 79 -12.73 5.60 -3.09
N LYS A 80 -12.78 4.89 -4.20
CA LYS A 80 -14.00 4.35 -4.83
C LYS A 80 -14.15 2.84 -4.62
N GLY A 81 -13.04 2.12 -4.57
CA GLY A 81 -13.05 0.66 -4.39
C GLY A 81 -11.68 0.04 -4.60
N ALA A 82 -11.62 -1.28 -4.50
CA ALA A 82 -10.41 -2.05 -4.76
C ALA A 82 -10.72 -3.32 -5.56
N LEU A 83 -9.77 -3.72 -6.41
CA LEU A 83 -9.72 -5.02 -7.06
C LEU A 83 -8.79 -5.93 -6.28
N TYR A 84 -9.30 -7.03 -5.74
CA TYR A 84 -8.48 -8.10 -5.20
C TYR A 84 -7.95 -8.94 -6.36
N ILE A 85 -6.78 -8.57 -6.87
CA ILE A 85 -6.24 -9.11 -8.13
C ILE A 85 -6.04 -10.63 -8.07
N ASN A 86 -5.64 -11.14 -6.92
CA ASN A 86 -5.43 -12.58 -6.72
C ASN A 86 -6.74 -13.36 -6.56
N GLU A 87 -7.87 -12.70 -6.25
CA GLU A 87 -9.19 -13.33 -6.37
C GLU A 87 -9.68 -13.32 -7.82
N TRP A 88 -9.41 -12.23 -8.55
CA TRP A 88 -9.75 -12.10 -9.96
C TRP A 88 -9.03 -13.13 -10.85
N LEU A 89 -7.73 -13.36 -10.60
CA LEU A 89 -6.92 -14.35 -11.34
C LEU A 89 -7.52 -15.77 -11.29
N GLY A 90 -8.24 -16.09 -10.21
CA GLY A 90 -8.95 -17.34 -10.06
C GLY A 90 -8.05 -18.58 -9.89
N PRO A 91 -8.67 -19.75 -9.62
CA PRO A 91 -7.95 -20.96 -9.26
C PRO A 91 -7.13 -21.58 -10.40
N GLU A 92 -7.35 -21.16 -11.65
CA GLU A 92 -6.58 -21.62 -12.81
C GLU A 92 -5.19 -20.98 -12.89
N LEU A 93 -5.04 -19.76 -12.36
CA LEU A 93 -3.79 -19.00 -12.41
C LEU A 93 -3.10 -18.91 -11.06
N ILE A 94 -3.84 -18.87 -9.95
CA ILE A 94 -3.28 -18.84 -8.60
C ILE A 94 -3.84 -19.96 -7.72
N LYS A 95 -2.94 -20.77 -7.18
CA LYS A 95 -3.32 -21.88 -6.30
C LYS A 95 -3.33 -21.42 -4.85
N LYS A 96 -4.50 -21.12 -4.30
CA LYS A 96 -4.64 -20.78 -2.88
C LYS A 96 -4.42 -22.01 -1.99
N LYS A 97 -3.68 -21.85 -0.89
CA LYS A 97 -3.60 -22.85 0.18
C LYS A 97 -5.01 -23.07 0.75
N PRO A 98 -5.35 -24.29 1.19
CA PRO A 98 -6.60 -24.53 1.90
C PRO A 98 -6.70 -23.59 3.10
N VAL A 99 -7.86 -22.95 3.28
CA VAL A 99 -8.11 -22.12 4.47
C VAL A 99 -8.01 -23.02 5.69
N VAL A 100 -6.93 -22.87 6.46
CA VAL A 100 -6.80 -23.54 7.75
C VAL A 100 -7.78 -22.85 8.70
N LYS A 101 -8.91 -23.52 8.99
CA LYS A 101 -9.86 -23.04 10.00
C LYS A 101 -9.13 -22.96 11.33
N MET A 102 -8.79 -21.75 11.75
CA MET A 102 -8.24 -21.50 13.08
C MET A 102 -9.20 -22.03 14.14
N GLY A 103 -8.66 -22.79 15.11
CA GLY A 103 -9.42 -23.30 16.23
C GLY A 103 -10.12 -22.17 17.00
N LYS A 104 -11.19 -22.49 17.75
CA LYS A 104 -11.92 -21.50 18.54
C LYS A 104 -10.97 -20.82 19.52
N LYS A 105 -10.85 -19.48 19.42
CA LYS A 105 -10.06 -18.69 20.38
C LYS A 105 -10.55 -18.92 21.81
N SER A 106 -9.63 -19.23 22.71
CA SER A 106 -9.89 -19.36 24.15
C SER A 106 -10.36 -18.02 24.74
N ALA A 107 -11.01 -18.03 25.91
CA ALA A 107 -11.44 -16.78 26.56
C ALA A 107 -10.26 -15.82 26.81
N THR A 108 -9.08 -16.35 27.12
CA THR A 108 -7.86 -15.55 27.31
C THR A 108 -7.35 -14.95 26.01
N GLU A 109 -7.38 -15.69 24.89
CA GLU A 109 -6.99 -15.15 23.57
C GLU A 109 -7.95 -14.07 23.09
N ARG A 110 -9.25 -14.22 23.32
CA ARG A 110 -10.24 -13.18 23.03
C ARG A 110 -9.96 -11.90 23.82
N MET A 111 -9.70 -12.05 25.12
CA MET A 111 -9.33 -10.93 26.00
C MET A 111 -8.04 -10.25 25.53
N LEU A 112 -7.00 -11.01 25.16
CA LEU A 112 -5.74 -10.46 24.63
C LEU A 112 -5.93 -9.78 23.28
N THR A 113 -6.79 -10.30 22.41
CA THR A 113 -7.12 -9.68 21.12
C THR A 113 -7.81 -8.34 21.33
N LEU A 114 -8.82 -8.30 22.22
CA LEU A 114 -9.51 -7.06 22.58
C LEU A 114 -8.55 -6.05 23.23
N ALA A 115 -7.69 -6.52 24.13
CA ALA A 115 -6.66 -5.69 24.77
C ALA A 115 -5.72 -5.03 23.76
N ASP A 116 -5.37 -5.76 22.70
CA ASP A 116 -4.51 -5.26 21.63
C ASP A 116 -5.21 -4.18 20.80
N GLN A 117 -6.49 -4.40 20.50
CA GLN A 117 -7.32 -3.42 19.80
C GLN A 117 -7.47 -2.09 20.55
N VAL A 118 -7.39 -2.11 21.88
CA VAL A 118 -7.46 -0.90 22.74
C VAL A 118 -6.11 -0.48 23.31
N HIS A 119 -5.00 -1.05 22.82
CA HIS A 119 -3.62 -0.77 23.25
C HIS A 119 -3.34 -1.00 24.76
N LEU A 120 -4.15 -1.81 25.45
CA LEU A 120 -3.96 -2.21 26.85
C LEU A 120 -3.15 -3.50 27.01
N THR A 121 -2.63 -4.06 25.91
CA THR A 121 -1.80 -5.27 25.90
C THR A 121 -0.65 -5.24 26.91
N PRO A 122 0.11 -4.13 27.11
CA PRO A 122 1.21 -4.09 28.08
C PRO A 122 0.77 -4.33 29.53
N LEU A 123 -0.44 -3.90 29.89
CA LEU A 123 -1.02 -4.07 31.23
C LEU A 123 -1.50 -5.51 31.42
N LEU A 124 -2.22 -6.04 30.42
CA LEU A 124 -2.82 -7.38 30.50
C LEU A 124 -1.82 -8.51 30.29
N LYS A 125 -0.71 -8.27 29.57
CA LYS A 125 0.40 -9.23 29.43
C LYS A 125 1.02 -9.63 30.77
N ARG A 126 0.96 -8.78 31.81
CA ARG A 126 1.47 -9.09 33.16
C ARG A 126 0.61 -10.08 33.92
N LEU A 127 -0.69 -10.14 33.61
CA LEU A 127 -1.67 -11.01 34.27
C LEU A 127 -1.81 -12.38 33.58
N VAL A 128 -1.17 -12.55 32.42
CA VAL A 128 -1.22 -13.79 31.63
C VAL A 128 0.11 -14.54 31.73
N SER A 129 0.05 -15.87 31.91
CA SER A 129 1.24 -16.71 32.00
C SER A 129 2.10 -16.64 30.74
N ALA A 130 3.41 -16.91 30.88
CA ALA A 130 4.35 -16.88 29.76
C ALA A 130 3.93 -17.85 28.63
N ASP A 131 3.48 -19.06 28.98
CA ASP A 131 3.03 -20.07 27.99
C ASP A 131 1.80 -19.63 27.19
N ARG A 132 0.89 -18.87 27.80
CA ARG A 132 -0.30 -18.34 27.11
C ARG A 132 0.08 -17.15 26.23
N ARG A 133 1.01 -16.30 26.68
CA ARG A 133 1.56 -15.22 25.85
C ARG A 133 2.28 -15.76 24.62
N LYS A 134 3.13 -16.78 24.80
CA LYS A 134 3.85 -17.44 23.71
C LYS A 134 2.89 -18.04 22.68
N ARG A 135 1.90 -18.81 23.13
CA ARG A 135 0.84 -19.37 22.26
C ARG A 135 0.07 -18.29 21.49
N PHE A 136 -0.30 -17.19 22.15
CA PHE A 136 -0.98 -16.07 21.48
C PHE A 136 -0.10 -15.41 20.41
N GLN A 137 1.19 -15.23 20.66
CA GLN A 137 2.15 -14.70 19.69
C GLN A 137 2.38 -15.66 18.52
N GLU A 138 2.55 -16.95 18.79
CA GLU A 138 2.70 -17.99 17.77
C GLU A 138 1.47 -18.06 16.87
N GLN A 139 0.26 -18.05 17.45
CA GLN A 139 -0.98 -18.03 16.70
C GLN A 139 -1.09 -16.77 15.82
N ARG A 140 -0.77 -15.58 16.35
CA ARG A 140 -0.79 -14.35 15.53
C ARG A 140 0.22 -14.40 14.39
N ARG A 141 1.41 -14.94 14.65
CA ARG A 141 2.43 -15.13 13.61
C ARG A 141 1.95 -16.11 12.54
N GLU A 142 1.31 -17.21 12.91
CA GLU A 142 0.69 -18.13 11.96
C GLU A 142 -0.48 -17.49 11.20
N GLU A 143 -1.34 -16.72 11.86
CA GLU A 143 -2.40 -15.94 11.20
C GLU A 143 -1.80 -14.98 10.16
N GLU A 144 -0.71 -14.29 10.51
CA GLU A 144 -0.02 -13.35 9.63
C GLU A 144 0.69 -14.06 8.47
N LEU A 145 1.42 -15.14 8.74
CA LEU A 145 2.10 -15.93 7.71
C LEU A 145 1.09 -16.56 6.74
N ASN A 146 -0.02 -17.11 7.23
CA ASN A 146 -1.08 -17.66 6.38
C ASN A 146 -1.76 -16.58 5.53
N ARG A 147 -1.85 -15.34 6.01
CA ARG A 147 -2.34 -14.21 5.20
C ARG A 147 -1.34 -13.76 4.13
N ARG A 148 -0.03 -13.83 4.41
CA ARG A 148 1.02 -13.41 3.46
C ARG A 148 1.32 -14.47 2.41
N GLU A 149 1.42 -15.74 2.81
CA GLU A 149 1.69 -16.88 1.94
C GLU A 149 0.43 -17.72 1.73
N PHE A 150 -0.63 -17.07 1.27
CA PHE A 150 -1.93 -17.71 1.06
C PHE A 150 -1.96 -18.64 -0.16
N PHE A 151 -0.87 -18.79 -0.91
CA PHE A 151 -0.79 -19.55 -2.16
C PHE A 151 0.31 -20.62 -2.14
N VAL A 152 0.21 -21.57 -3.07
CA VAL A 152 1.19 -22.64 -3.33
C VAL A 152 2.00 -22.24 -4.55
N TRP A 153 3.31 -22.01 -4.38
CA TRP A 153 4.14 -21.41 -5.43
C TRP A 153 4.33 -22.34 -6.62
N GLU A 154 4.49 -23.63 -6.35
CA GLU A 154 4.71 -24.70 -7.33
C GLU A 154 3.49 -24.98 -8.21
N GLU A 155 2.32 -24.44 -7.86
CA GLU A 155 1.06 -24.58 -8.62
C GLU A 155 0.52 -23.23 -9.11
N THR A 156 1.20 -22.11 -8.82
CA THR A 156 0.75 -20.76 -9.17
C THR A 156 1.43 -20.28 -10.44
N LYS A 157 0.64 -20.10 -11.51
CA LYS A 157 1.11 -19.59 -12.81
C LYS A 157 1.27 -18.08 -12.80
N VAL A 158 0.38 -17.34 -12.13
CA VAL A 158 0.41 -15.87 -12.08
C VAL A 158 0.17 -15.41 -10.65
N TYR A 159 0.97 -14.44 -10.21
CA TYR A 159 0.82 -13.80 -8.92
C TYR A 159 0.74 -12.28 -9.08
N GLY A 160 -0.27 -11.65 -8.49
CA GLY A 160 -0.38 -10.21 -8.39
C GLY A 160 0.14 -9.67 -7.06
N SER A 161 0.97 -8.64 -7.12
CA SER A 161 1.38 -7.85 -5.96
C SER A 161 0.48 -6.61 -5.80
N SER A 162 0.51 -6.00 -4.62
CA SER A 162 -0.24 -4.76 -4.37
C SER A 162 0.32 -3.64 -5.24
N GLU A 163 -0.50 -2.64 -5.55
CA GLU A 163 -0.16 -1.54 -6.47
C GLU A 163 -0.03 -1.97 -7.95
N GLY A 164 -0.44 -3.19 -8.29
CA GLY A 164 -0.64 -3.61 -9.69
C GLY A 164 0.42 -4.48 -10.40
N PRO A 165 1.64 -4.76 -9.88
CA PRO A 165 2.56 -5.69 -10.54
C PRO A 165 1.99 -7.11 -10.67
N LEU A 166 2.14 -7.72 -11.85
CA LEU A 166 1.87 -9.14 -12.08
C LEU A 166 3.14 -9.87 -12.50
N TYR A 167 3.32 -11.07 -11.96
CA TYR A 167 4.45 -11.96 -12.23
C TYR A 167 3.95 -13.30 -12.77
N ILE A 168 4.53 -13.76 -13.87
CA ILE A 168 4.24 -15.04 -14.50
C ILE A 168 5.37 -16.01 -14.17
N ASN A 169 5.00 -17.16 -13.61
CA ASN A 169 5.94 -18.19 -13.20
C ASN A 169 6.46 -18.96 -14.43
N ARG A 170 7.66 -18.59 -14.90
CA ARG A 170 8.36 -19.25 -16.02
C ARG A 170 8.78 -20.70 -15.73
N GLY A 171 8.69 -21.17 -14.48
CA GLY A 171 8.84 -22.58 -14.13
C GLY A 171 7.61 -23.44 -14.49
N LEU A 172 6.44 -22.82 -14.65
CA LEU A 172 5.19 -23.49 -15.03
C LEU A 172 4.72 -23.11 -16.44
N VAL A 173 4.92 -21.86 -16.84
CA VAL A 173 4.65 -21.35 -18.20
C VAL A 173 5.98 -21.25 -18.93
N THR A 174 6.43 -22.38 -19.46
CA THR A 174 7.80 -22.55 -20.01
C THR A 174 7.90 -22.20 -21.49
N ASP A 175 6.81 -22.36 -22.24
CA ASP A 175 6.75 -22.03 -23.66
C ASP A 175 6.60 -20.51 -23.86
N ASP A 176 7.27 -19.97 -24.89
CA ASP A 176 7.27 -18.54 -25.19
C ASP A 176 5.95 -18.09 -25.80
N GLU A 177 5.32 -18.93 -26.63
CA GLU A 177 4.01 -18.62 -27.22
C GLU A 177 2.91 -18.67 -26.16
N GLU A 178 2.93 -19.66 -25.25
CA GLU A 178 2.01 -19.72 -24.09
C GLU A 178 2.16 -18.48 -23.20
N TYR A 179 3.39 -18.05 -22.93
CA TYR A 179 3.68 -16.88 -22.10
C TYR A 179 3.15 -15.59 -22.72
N GLU A 180 3.46 -15.33 -24.00
CA GLU A 180 2.98 -14.12 -24.68
C GLU A 180 1.46 -14.13 -24.85
N ALA A 181 0.86 -15.29 -25.16
CA ALA A 181 -0.60 -15.43 -25.21
C ALA A 181 -1.24 -15.14 -23.85
N LEU A 182 -0.65 -15.63 -22.74
CA LEU A 182 -1.12 -15.36 -21.40
C LEU A 182 -1.02 -13.87 -21.04
N ARG A 183 0.09 -13.20 -21.37
CA ARG A 183 0.26 -11.76 -21.17
C ARG A 183 -0.81 -10.96 -21.90
N GLN A 184 -0.99 -11.23 -23.19
CA GLN A 184 -1.97 -10.52 -24.02
C GLN A 184 -3.41 -10.74 -23.53
N ARG A 185 -3.73 -11.96 -23.09
CA ARG A 185 -5.02 -12.27 -22.49
C ARG A 185 -5.26 -11.48 -21.21
N LEU A 186 -4.29 -11.46 -20.29
CA LEU A 186 -4.37 -10.70 -19.04
C LEU A 186 -4.55 -9.21 -19.30
N VAL A 187 -3.81 -8.62 -20.24
CA VAL A 187 -3.97 -7.22 -20.66
C VAL A 187 -5.41 -6.96 -21.12
N ALA A 188 -5.90 -7.75 -22.08
CA ALA A 188 -7.23 -7.54 -22.66
C ALA A 188 -8.35 -7.70 -21.62
N GLU A 189 -8.29 -8.73 -20.78
CA GLU A 189 -9.31 -9.00 -19.76
C GLU A 189 -9.30 -7.93 -18.65
N LEU A 190 -8.13 -7.47 -18.20
CA LEU A 190 -8.00 -6.44 -17.16
C LEU A 190 -8.41 -5.05 -17.67
N GLU A 191 -8.03 -4.68 -18.88
CA GLU A 191 -8.42 -3.37 -19.43
C GLU A 191 -9.92 -3.28 -19.73
N ALA A 192 -10.57 -4.41 -20.03
CA ALA A 192 -12.01 -4.52 -20.21
C ALA A 192 -12.78 -4.62 -18.88
N LEU A 193 -12.09 -4.72 -17.74
CA LEU A 193 -12.71 -4.98 -16.45
C LEU A 193 -13.52 -3.78 -15.95
N VAL A 194 -14.80 -4.03 -15.67
CA VAL A 194 -15.72 -3.05 -15.08
C VAL A 194 -16.23 -3.55 -13.74
N HIS A 195 -16.36 -2.62 -12.79
CA HIS A 195 -16.93 -2.92 -11.49
C HIS A 195 -18.43 -3.21 -11.66
N PRO A 196 -18.93 -4.38 -11.20
CA PRO A 196 -20.27 -4.86 -11.54
C PRO A 196 -21.40 -3.96 -11.03
N ASP A 197 -21.20 -3.29 -9.88
CA ASP A 197 -22.25 -2.47 -9.29
C ASP A 197 -22.28 -1.02 -9.79
N THR A 198 -21.14 -0.48 -10.25
CA THR A 198 -21.01 0.93 -10.61
C THR A 198 -20.89 1.13 -12.11
N GLY A 199 -20.49 0.09 -12.86
CA GLY A 199 -20.17 0.17 -14.28
C GLY A 199 -18.88 0.94 -14.58
N GLU A 200 -18.14 1.41 -13.56
CA GLU A 200 -16.88 2.12 -13.72
C GLU A 200 -15.74 1.14 -14.04
N ARG A 201 -14.78 1.58 -14.85
CA ARG A 201 -13.52 0.84 -15.05
C ARG A 201 -12.65 0.99 -13.81
N ALA A 202 -12.12 -0.12 -13.31
CA ALA A 202 -11.20 -0.12 -12.17
C ALA A 202 -9.72 -0.11 -12.60
N VAL A 203 -9.45 -0.44 -13.86
CA VAL A 203 -8.13 -0.43 -14.47
C VAL A 203 -8.12 0.65 -15.54
N GLU A 204 -7.15 1.56 -15.47
CA GLU A 204 -6.94 2.58 -16.49
C GLU A 204 -6.23 1.97 -17.70
N LYS A 205 -5.11 1.30 -17.44
CA LYS A 205 -4.23 0.69 -18.44
C LYS A 205 -3.43 -0.46 -17.82
N VAL A 206 -3.06 -1.44 -18.63
CA VAL A 206 -2.04 -2.44 -18.27
C VAL A 206 -0.82 -2.21 -19.13
N TYR A 207 0.33 -1.97 -18.49
CA TYR A 207 1.60 -1.85 -19.18
C TYR A 207 2.30 -3.20 -19.22
N THR A 208 2.87 -3.54 -20.36
CA THR A 208 3.91 -4.58 -20.43
C THR A 208 5.17 -4.11 -19.70
N ARG A 209 5.99 -5.06 -19.24
CA ARG A 209 7.33 -4.83 -18.69
C ARG A 209 8.11 -3.78 -19.50
N GLU A 210 8.15 -3.95 -20.82
CA GLU A 210 8.94 -3.15 -21.76
C GLU A 210 8.37 -1.74 -21.95
N GLU A 211 7.07 -1.56 -21.76
CA GLU A 211 6.43 -0.24 -21.78
C GLU A 211 6.62 0.50 -20.45
N ALA A 212 6.56 -0.21 -19.32
CA ALA A 212 6.66 0.38 -17.99
C ALA A 212 8.10 0.72 -17.58
N TYR A 213 9.07 -0.12 -17.96
CA TYR A 213 10.43 -0.04 -17.43
C TYR A 213 11.50 -0.06 -18.54
N LYS A 214 12.66 0.51 -18.22
CA LYS A 214 13.87 0.48 -19.06
C LYS A 214 15.10 0.33 -18.17
N GLY A 215 16.14 -0.33 -18.70
CA GLY A 215 17.44 -0.40 -18.05
C GLY A 215 17.97 -1.82 -17.87
N PRO A 216 19.12 -1.98 -17.20
CA PRO A 216 19.87 -3.24 -17.14
C PRO A 216 19.19 -4.35 -16.33
N TYR A 217 18.13 -4.04 -15.59
CA TYR A 217 17.39 -4.97 -14.74
C TYR A 217 15.98 -5.26 -15.27
N LEU A 218 15.72 -4.98 -16.56
CA LEU A 218 14.40 -5.16 -17.17
C LEU A 218 13.86 -6.58 -16.95
N GLU A 219 14.71 -7.60 -17.09
CA GLU A 219 14.36 -9.02 -16.87
C GLU A 219 13.85 -9.33 -15.45
N ASN A 220 14.20 -8.52 -14.45
CA ASN A 220 13.71 -8.68 -13.07
C ASN A 220 12.40 -7.94 -12.80
N ALA A 221 11.96 -7.09 -13.74
CA ALA A 221 10.76 -6.30 -13.58
C ALA A 221 9.50 -7.18 -13.74
N PRO A 222 8.35 -6.74 -13.19
CA PRO A 222 7.07 -7.41 -13.38
C PRO A 222 6.77 -7.64 -14.86
N ASP A 223 6.11 -8.76 -15.20
CA ASP A 223 5.73 -9.07 -16.58
C ASP A 223 4.68 -8.09 -17.12
N LEU A 224 3.80 -7.64 -16.22
CA LEU A 224 2.78 -6.62 -16.45
C LEU A 224 2.66 -5.69 -15.22
N VAL A 225 2.25 -4.45 -15.44
CA VAL A 225 1.91 -3.47 -14.39
C VAL A 225 0.52 -2.93 -14.65
N VAL A 226 -0.40 -3.20 -13.72
CA VAL A 226 -1.78 -2.72 -13.78
C VAL A 226 -1.86 -1.33 -13.17
N LEU A 227 -2.14 -0.32 -13.98
CA LEU A 227 -2.43 1.04 -13.50
C LEU A 227 -3.92 1.12 -13.12
N PRO A 228 -4.27 1.29 -11.84
CA PRO A 228 -5.67 1.45 -11.45
C PRO A 228 -6.25 2.75 -11.99
N ALA A 229 -7.56 2.75 -12.24
CA ALA A 229 -8.30 3.97 -12.51
C ALA A 229 -8.36 4.87 -11.26
N LEU A 230 -8.48 6.18 -11.45
CA LEU A 230 -8.49 7.15 -10.35
C LEU A 230 -9.51 6.76 -9.25
N GLY A 231 -8.99 6.55 -8.03
CA GLY A 231 -9.77 6.17 -6.86
C GLY A 231 -9.93 4.65 -6.65
N TYR A 232 -9.40 3.82 -7.54
CA TYR A 232 -9.33 2.38 -7.37
C TYR A 232 -7.95 1.92 -6.87
N GLU A 233 -7.93 0.79 -6.17
CA GLU A 233 -6.72 0.14 -5.66
C GLU A 233 -6.56 -1.28 -6.25
N ILE A 234 -5.33 -1.74 -6.46
CA ILE A 234 -5.04 -3.14 -6.83
C ILE A 234 -4.42 -3.85 -5.63
N ALA A 235 -5.24 -4.62 -4.91
CA ALA A 235 -4.84 -5.28 -3.68
C ALA A 235 -4.36 -6.72 -3.92
N ALA A 236 -3.14 -7.06 -3.49
CA ALA A 236 -2.66 -8.45 -3.50
C ALA A 236 -3.36 -9.33 -2.47
N ASN A 237 -3.88 -8.75 -1.40
CA ASN A 237 -4.49 -9.52 -0.33
C ASN A 237 -5.69 -10.32 -0.86
N VAL A 238 -5.88 -11.50 -0.32
CA VAL A 238 -7.08 -12.31 -0.56
C VAL A 238 -8.18 -11.77 0.32
N SER A 239 -9.37 -11.56 -0.23
CA SER A 239 -10.48 -11.11 0.59
C SER A 239 -10.94 -12.23 1.53
N ASP A 240 -11.35 -11.86 2.76
CA ASP A 240 -11.80 -12.82 3.76
C ASP A 240 -13.03 -13.65 3.30
N GLU A 241 -13.74 -13.19 2.26
CA GLU A 241 -14.98 -13.77 1.73
C GLU A 241 -14.87 -14.28 0.28
N GLY A 242 -13.68 -14.26 -0.34
CA GLY A 242 -13.53 -14.66 -1.75
C GLY A 242 -14.12 -13.69 -2.77
N ARG A 243 -14.41 -12.46 -2.34
CA ARG A 243 -14.83 -11.34 -3.20
C ARG A 243 -13.68 -10.83 -4.04
N VAL A 244 -13.96 -10.59 -5.32
CA VAL A 244 -13.06 -9.91 -6.27
C VAL A 244 -13.02 -8.40 -6.03
N TRP A 245 -14.13 -7.83 -5.58
CA TRP A 245 -14.30 -6.38 -5.43
C TRP A 245 -14.46 -5.98 -3.97
N ALA A 246 -13.81 -4.89 -3.59
CA ALA A 246 -14.03 -4.21 -2.32
C ALA A 246 -14.62 -2.82 -2.55
N ARG A 247 -15.56 -2.44 -1.70
CA ARG A 247 -15.99 -1.06 -1.52
C ARG A 247 -15.24 -0.44 -0.33
N PRO A 248 -15.13 0.90 -0.25
CA PRO A 248 -14.43 1.59 0.83
C PRO A 248 -14.84 1.08 2.22
N GLU A 249 -16.14 0.87 2.47
CA GLU A 249 -16.67 0.38 3.74
C GLU A 249 -16.16 -1.01 4.17
N ASN A 250 -15.67 -1.81 3.22
CA ASN A 250 -15.26 -3.20 3.39
C ASN A 250 -13.77 -3.41 3.06
N PHE A 251 -13.01 -2.33 2.85
CA PHE A 251 -11.59 -2.38 2.51
C PHE A 251 -10.74 -1.81 3.66
N HIS A 252 -9.74 -2.58 4.11
CA HIS A 252 -8.75 -2.20 5.13
C HIS A 252 -9.29 -1.34 6.29
N ASN A 253 -10.33 -1.81 6.99
CA ASN A 253 -10.98 -1.09 8.09
C ASN A 253 -11.45 0.33 7.70
N GLN A 254 -12.08 0.47 6.53
CA GLN A 254 -12.74 1.70 6.03
C GLN A 254 -11.79 2.77 5.55
N TRP A 255 -10.84 2.40 4.68
CA TRP A 255 -10.12 3.38 3.89
C TRP A 255 -11.09 4.23 3.07
N SER A 256 -10.85 5.53 3.06
CA SER A 256 -11.67 6.56 2.43
C SER A 256 -10.88 7.45 1.47
N GLY A 257 -9.56 7.47 1.61
CA GLY A 257 -8.62 8.03 0.64
C GLY A 257 -7.71 6.94 0.08
N ILE A 258 -7.19 7.14 -1.12
CA ILE A 258 -6.27 6.23 -1.80
C ILE A 258 -5.23 7.02 -2.62
N HIS A 259 -4.19 6.34 -3.06
CA HIS A 259 -3.11 6.93 -3.85
C HIS A 259 -3.59 7.45 -5.21
N ARG A 260 -2.84 8.42 -5.77
CA ARG A 260 -2.92 8.79 -7.19
C ARG A 260 -1.51 9.11 -7.72
N MET A 261 -1.36 9.18 -9.04
CA MET A 261 -0.05 9.37 -9.65
C MET A 261 0.57 10.75 -9.37
N GLU A 262 -0.23 11.82 -9.42
CA GLU A 262 0.31 13.17 -9.30
C GLU A 262 0.51 13.59 -7.84
N GLY A 263 1.77 13.59 -7.42
CA GLY A 263 2.26 14.12 -6.15
C GLY A 263 2.74 15.57 -6.21
N ILE A 264 3.69 15.91 -5.33
CA ILE A 264 4.33 17.23 -5.28
C ILE A 264 5.84 17.10 -5.43
N ILE A 265 6.46 18.14 -6.00
CA ILE A 265 7.90 18.38 -5.92
C ILE A 265 8.13 19.87 -5.67
N ILE A 266 8.95 20.19 -4.68
CA ILE A 266 9.34 21.53 -4.29
C ILE A 266 10.84 21.51 -4.10
N ILE A 267 11.54 22.40 -4.80
CA ILE A 267 13.00 22.53 -4.71
C ILE A 267 13.28 23.97 -4.27
N SER A 268 14.15 24.13 -3.28
CA SER A 268 14.63 25.43 -2.81
C SER A 268 16.11 25.35 -2.48
N GLY A 269 16.82 26.49 -2.53
CA GLY A 269 18.24 26.57 -2.21
C GLY A 269 19.00 27.51 -3.15
N PRO A 270 20.33 27.59 -3.02
CA PRO A 270 21.18 28.39 -3.90
C PRO A 270 20.92 28.10 -5.37
N GLU A 271 20.90 29.15 -6.20
CA GLU A 271 20.73 29.07 -7.68
C GLU A 271 19.36 28.57 -8.18
N VAL A 272 18.44 28.17 -7.28
CA VAL A 272 17.07 27.82 -7.63
C VAL A 272 16.25 29.09 -7.86
N LYS A 273 15.77 29.29 -9.09
CA LYS A 273 14.96 30.47 -9.45
C LYS A 273 13.51 30.29 -9.00
N GLU A 274 12.99 31.27 -8.27
CA GLU A 274 11.59 31.30 -7.83
C GLU A 274 10.60 31.44 -9.00
N GLY A 275 9.37 30.94 -8.79
CA GLY A 275 8.24 31.15 -9.70
C GLY A 275 8.37 30.49 -11.07
N LYS A 276 9.25 29.50 -11.22
CA LYS A 276 9.40 28.73 -12.46
C LYS A 276 8.51 27.49 -12.44
N ARG A 277 7.80 27.27 -13.54
CA ARG A 277 7.16 25.98 -13.84
C ARG A 277 8.20 25.09 -14.49
N LEU A 278 8.43 23.92 -13.89
CA LEU A 278 9.20 22.85 -14.51
C LEU A 278 8.23 22.05 -15.39
N GLU A 279 8.58 21.86 -16.65
CA GLU A 279 7.91 20.90 -17.54
C GLU A 279 8.80 19.65 -17.56
N GLY A 280 8.23 18.52 -17.16
CA GLY A 280 8.91 17.24 -17.03
C GLY A 280 7.92 16.11 -17.27
#